data_AF-A0A7R9H7W2-F1
#
_entry.id   AF-A0A7R9H7W2-F1
#
_cell.length_a   1.000
_cell.length_b   1.000
_cell.length_c   1.000
_cell.angle_alpha   90.00
_cell.angle_beta   90.00
_cell.angle_gamma   90.00
#
_symmetry.space_group_name_H-M   'P 1'
#
loop_
_entity.id
_entity.type
_entity.pdbx_description
1 polymer ?
#
loop_
_entity_poly.entity_id
_entity_poly.type
_entity_poly.pdbx_seq_one_letter_code
_entity_poly.pdbx_strand_id
1 'polypeptide(L)'
;CVCVAGCSLPTDEAEMKQLKPEHAKTIHDLYPANTMECVEVFEKLISALPAYGVFSDGELAAWMVQSYYGAMFSMQTRPEFRRKGYGIHLAKFLTDLVISRGYIPFVMIRPENDASQSLYTKLGFEKHYQTVRAILRPHGQDDDTPGGGARGETVRDETSDG
;
A
#
# COMPACT_ATOMS: atom_id res chain seq x y z
N CYS A 1 -6.28 22.74 -11.96
CA CYS A 1 -4.92 22.30 -11.63
C CYS A 1 -4.63 22.75 -10.20
N VAL A 2 -4.83 21.89 -9.20
CA VAL A 2 -4.48 22.26 -7.82
C VAL A 2 -3.00 21.94 -7.66
N CYS A 3 -2.16 22.98 -7.70
CA CYS A 3 -0.76 22.87 -7.31
C CYS A 3 -0.73 22.64 -5.79
N VAL A 4 -0.66 21.38 -5.37
CA VAL A 4 -0.37 21.05 -3.97
C VAL A 4 1.11 21.36 -3.75
N ALA A 5 1.38 22.39 -2.94
CA ALA A 5 2.72 22.83 -2.61
C ALA A 5 3.57 21.64 -2.12
N GLY A 6 4.81 21.58 -2.61
CA GLY A 6 5.71 20.44 -2.47
C GLY A 6 5.87 19.98 -1.03
N CYS A 7 5.40 18.78 -0.74
CA CYS A 7 5.84 18.04 0.43
C CYS A 7 7.27 17.60 0.13
N SER A 8 8.26 18.40 0.52
CA SER A 8 9.68 18.11 0.28
C SER A 8 10.04 16.77 0.94
N LEU A 9 10.61 15.86 0.16
CA LEU A 9 11.15 14.63 0.69
C LEU A 9 12.40 14.93 1.54
N PRO A 10 12.79 14.07 2.49
CA PRO A 10 13.92 14.33 3.39
C PRO A 10 15.29 14.38 2.71
N THR A 11 15.38 14.02 1.44
CA THR A 11 16.63 13.87 0.68
C THR A 11 16.48 14.51 -0.70
N ASP A 12 17.46 15.30 -1.11
CA ASP A 12 17.47 15.97 -2.43
C ASP A 12 17.59 14.97 -3.61
N GLU A 13 17.95 13.73 -3.34
CA GLU A 13 18.09 12.62 -4.31
C GLU A 13 16.76 11.94 -4.65
N ALA A 14 15.67 12.28 -3.95
CA ALA A 14 14.38 11.64 -4.12
C ALA A 14 13.30 12.62 -4.58
N GLU A 15 12.48 12.17 -5.52
CA GLU A 15 11.40 12.96 -6.11
C GLU A 15 10.07 12.22 -6.02
N MET A 16 9.00 12.95 -5.72
CA MET A 16 7.65 12.41 -5.73
C MET A 16 6.97 12.75 -7.06
N LYS A 17 6.49 11.74 -7.78
CA LYS A 17 5.88 11.90 -9.10
C LYS A 17 4.58 11.12 -9.21
N GLN A 18 3.66 11.63 -10.01
CA GLN A 18 2.47 10.88 -10.38
C GLN A 18 2.90 9.62 -11.15
N LEU A 19 2.30 8.49 -10.80
CA LEU A 19 2.52 7.24 -11.50
C LEU A 19 1.85 7.28 -12.87
N LYS A 20 2.39 6.49 -13.78
CA LYS A 20 1.85 6.26 -15.12
C LYS A 20 1.50 4.78 -15.28
N PRO A 21 0.62 4.42 -16.23
CA PRO A 21 0.17 3.04 -16.41
C PRO A 21 1.33 2.04 -16.60
N GLU A 22 2.46 2.47 -17.17
CA GLU A 22 3.64 1.62 -17.38
C GLU A 22 4.25 1.12 -16.04
N HIS A 23 3.97 1.77 -14.92
CA HIS A 23 4.40 1.32 -13.59
C HIS A 23 3.51 0.22 -12.99
N ALA A 24 2.33 -0.05 -13.57
CA ALA A 24 1.32 -0.94 -12.99
C ALA A 24 1.87 -2.35 -12.75
N LYS A 25 2.55 -2.92 -13.74
CA LYS A 25 3.14 -4.26 -13.64
C LYS A 25 4.16 -4.34 -12.52
N THR A 26 5.11 -3.40 -12.45
CA THR A 26 6.13 -3.37 -11.40
C THR A 26 5.51 -3.24 -10.01
N ILE A 27 4.52 -2.37 -9.86
CA ILE A 27 3.80 -2.17 -8.60
C ILE A 27 3.05 -3.44 -8.18
N HIS A 28 2.33 -4.06 -9.12
CA HIS A 28 1.63 -5.31 -8.88
C HIS A 28 2.60 -6.42 -8.48
N ASP A 29 3.69 -6.63 -9.21
CA ASP A 29 4.62 -7.73 -8.94
C ASP A 29 5.33 -7.58 -7.59
N LEU A 30 5.62 -6.35 -7.16
CA LEU A 30 6.31 -6.07 -5.90
C LEU A 30 5.36 -5.93 -4.69
N TYR A 31 4.05 -5.90 -4.89
CA TYR A 31 3.09 -5.73 -3.80
C TYR A 31 2.81 -7.08 -3.11
N PRO A 32 3.07 -7.22 -1.79
CA PRO A 32 2.89 -8.50 -1.09
C PRO A 32 1.46 -9.07 -1.12
N ALA A 33 0.46 -8.21 -1.37
CA ALA A 33 -0.94 -8.60 -1.49
C ALA A 33 -1.47 -8.46 -2.93
N ASN A 34 -0.60 -8.67 -3.92
CA ASN A 34 -0.95 -8.56 -5.34
C ASN A 34 -2.05 -9.52 -5.81
N THR A 35 -2.19 -10.69 -5.19
CA THR A 35 -3.33 -11.61 -5.42
C THR A 35 -4.71 -11.02 -5.13
N MET A 36 -4.80 -9.81 -4.57
CA MET A 36 -6.07 -9.13 -4.35
C MET A 36 -6.70 -8.56 -5.62
N GLU A 37 -5.88 -8.10 -6.57
CA GLU A 37 -6.34 -7.36 -7.76
C GLU A 37 -5.41 -7.67 -8.93
N CYS A 38 -5.95 -7.82 -10.13
CA CYS A 38 -5.12 -8.06 -11.31
C CYS A 38 -4.39 -6.78 -11.77
N VAL A 39 -3.37 -6.94 -12.62
CA VAL A 39 -2.55 -5.81 -13.10
C VAL A 39 -3.39 -4.78 -13.87
N GLU A 40 -4.41 -5.22 -14.60
CA GLU A 40 -5.31 -4.35 -15.37
C GLU A 40 -6.13 -3.43 -14.46
N VAL A 41 -6.40 -3.84 -13.21
CA VAL A 41 -7.02 -2.96 -12.22
C VAL A 41 -6.03 -1.86 -11.83
N PHE A 42 -4.77 -2.19 -11.57
CA PHE A 42 -3.74 -1.19 -11.28
C PHE A 42 -3.56 -0.17 -12.42
N GLU A 43 -3.56 -0.61 -13.67
CA GLU A 43 -3.50 0.28 -14.84
C GLU A 43 -4.64 1.30 -14.85
N LYS A 44 -5.87 0.83 -14.61
CA LYS A 44 -7.07 1.69 -14.54
C LYS A 44 -7.01 2.64 -13.36
N LEU A 45 -6.61 2.16 -12.18
CA LEU A 45 -6.48 2.97 -10.97
C LEU A 45 -5.45 4.09 -11.15
N ILE A 46 -4.27 3.77 -11.69
CA ILE A 46 -3.21 4.75 -11.93
C ILE A 46 -3.65 5.80 -12.97
N SER A 47 -4.43 5.40 -13.96
CA SER A 47 -4.93 6.30 -15.00
C SER A 47 -6.00 7.27 -14.50
N ALA A 48 -6.88 6.82 -13.59
CA ALA A 48 -8.09 7.55 -13.22
C ALA A 48 -8.03 8.21 -11.84
N LEU A 49 -7.21 7.70 -10.93
CA LEU A 49 -7.20 8.06 -9.52
C LEU A 49 -5.82 8.54 -9.06
N PRO A 50 -5.73 9.28 -7.94
CA PRO A 50 -4.47 9.63 -7.31
C PRO A 50 -3.57 8.41 -7.10
N ALA A 51 -2.42 8.43 -7.78
CA ALA A 51 -1.42 7.40 -7.69
C ALA A 51 -0.04 8.07 -7.82
N TYR A 52 0.79 7.96 -6.80
CA TYR A 52 2.12 8.58 -6.79
C TYR A 52 3.18 7.61 -6.31
N GLY A 53 4.38 7.83 -6.81
CA GLY A 53 5.59 7.13 -6.42
C GLY A 53 6.65 8.11 -5.92
N VAL A 54 7.51 7.63 -5.04
CA VAL A 54 8.80 8.24 -4.74
C VAL A 54 9.86 7.52 -5.56
N PHE A 55 10.61 8.29 -6.34
CA PHE A 55 11.72 7.81 -7.15
C PHE A 55 13.03 8.28 -6.51
N SER A 56 13.99 7.39 -6.34
CA SER A 56 15.33 7.67 -5.80
C SER A 56 16.33 7.11 -6.80
N ASP A 57 17.24 7.95 -7.31
CA ASP A 57 18.19 7.57 -8.37
C ASP A 57 17.53 6.94 -9.61
N GLY A 58 16.33 7.43 -9.97
CA GLY A 58 15.53 6.92 -11.08
C GLY A 58 14.78 5.61 -10.80
N GLU A 59 14.99 5.00 -9.64
CA GLU A 59 14.27 3.78 -9.23
C GLU A 59 13.01 4.10 -8.43
N LEU A 60 11.91 3.39 -8.71
CA LEU A 60 10.70 3.46 -7.89
C LEU A 60 11.00 2.86 -6.51
N ALA A 61 11.03 3.71 -5.48
CA ALA A 61 11.40 3.38 -4.10
C ALA A 61 10.19 3.12 -3.20
N ALA A 62 9.12 3.90 -3.39
CA ALA A 62 7.85 3.73 -2.70
C ALA A 62 6.69 4.12 -3.63
N TRP A 63 5.50 3.56 -3.40
CA TRP A 63 4.29 3.92 -4.16
C TRP A 63 3.05 3.82 -3.31
N MET A 64 2.00 4.48 -3.79
CA MET A 64 0.66 4.45 -3.23
C MET A 64 -0.39 4.75 -4.29
N VAL A 65 -1.53 4.06 -4.24
CA VAL A 65 -2.60 4.18 -5.23
C VAL A 65 -3.94 4.31 -4.51
N GLN A 66 -4.82 5.24 -4.90
CA GLN A 66 -6.20 5.25 -4.42
C GLN A 66 -7.01 4.15 -5.11
N SER A 67 -7.79 3.37 -4.35
CA SER A 67 -8.67 2.34 -4.90
C SER A 67 -9.98 2.91 -5.45
N TYR A 68 -10.67 2.12 -6.27
CA TYR A 68 -11.99 2.44 -6.80
C TYR A 68 -13.08 2.57 -5.72
N TYR A 69 -12.87 1.97 -4.55
CA TYR A 69 -13.73 2.10 -3.38
C TYR A 69 -13.28 3.22 -2.41
N GLY A 70 -12.35 4.08 -2.84
CA GLY A 70 -11.95 5.30 -2.13
C GLY A 70 -10.84 5.13 -1.10
N ALA A 71 -10.41 3.90 -0.83
CA ALA A 71 -9.35 3.64 0.14
C ALA A 71 -7.98 4.03 -0.41
N MET A 72 -7.14 4.38 0.54
CA MET A 72 -5.72 4.57 0.38
C MET A 72 -5.07 3.17 0.28
N PHE A 73 -4.85 2.70 -0.95
CA PHE A 73 -4.54 1.31 -1.32
C PHE A 73 -3.09 1.13 -1.83
N SER A 74 -2.66 -0.12 -1.92
CA SER A 74 -1.33 -0.55 -2.40
C SER A 74 -0.20 0.40 -2.02
N MET A 75 -0.02 0.58 -0.70
CA MET A 75 1.08 1.36 -0.15
C MET A 75 2.26 0.44 0.13
N GLN A 76 3.44 0.75 -0.41
CA GLN A 76 4.65 -0.01 -0.14
C GLN A 76 5.88 0.88 -0.26
N THR A 77 6.88 0.58 0.58
CA THR A 77 8.27 1.03 0.38
C THR A 77 9.14 -0.21 0.20
N ARG A 78 9.92 -0.24 -0.88
CA ARG A 78 10.88 -1.32 -1.15
C ARG A 78 11.88 -1.44 0.01
N PRO A 79 12.23 -2.66 0.47
CA PRO A 79 13.08 -2.89 1.64
C PRO A 79 14.34 -2.00 1.73
N GLU A 80 15.07 -1.89 0.64
CA GLU A 80 16.32 -1.14 0.45
C GLU A 80 16.14 0.39 0.54
N PHE A 81 14.91 0.89 0.44
CA PHE A 81 14.57 2.31 0.57
C PHE A 81 13.81 2.64 1.88
N ARG A 82 13.67 1.67 2.79
CA ARG A 82 12.99 1.91 4.08
C ARG A 82 13.82 2.82 4.99
N ARG A 83 13.17 3.36 6.03
CA ARG A 83 13.76 4.24 7.05
C ARG A 83 14.31 5.58 6.52
N LYS A 84 14.09 5.91 5.25
CA LYS A 84 14.38 7.22 4.62
C LYS A 84 13.22 8.22 4.69
N GLY A 85 12.11 7.86 5.33
CA GLY A 85 10.92 8.72 5.44
C GLY A 85 10.01 8.75 4.21
N TYR A 86 10.34 8.05 3.12
CA TYR A 86 9.53 8.06 1.89
C TYR A 86 8.07 7.66 2.12
N GLY A 87 7.83 6.59 2.88
CA GLY A 87 6.49 6.09 3.14
C GLY A 87 5.57 7.10 3.84
N ILE A 88 6.06 7.77 4.89
CA ILE A 88 5.24 8.73 5.66
C ILE A 88 4.94 10.01 4.85
N HIS A 89 5.91 10.49 4.06
CA HIS A 89 5.71 11.67 3.22
C HIS A 89 4.74 11.37 2.07
N LEU A 90 4.88 10.21 1.43
CA LEU A 90 3.97 9.78 0.37
C LEU A 90 2.54 9.59 0.91
N ALA A 91 2.37 8.91 2.05
CA ALA A 91 1.06 8.72 2.66
C ALA A 91 0.41 10.04 3.08
N LYS A 92 1.18 10.97 3.67
CA LYS A 92 0.70 12.32 4.00
C LYS A 92 0.24 13.06 2.74
N PHE A 93 1.09 13.09 1.71
CA PHE A 93 0.80 13.80 0.47
C PHE A 93 -0.48 13.28 -0.21
N LEU A 94 -0.63 11.96 -0.37
CA LEU A 94 -1.85 11.42 -0.96
C LEU A 94 -3.07 11.66 -0.06
N THR A 95 -2.91 11.66 1.26
CA THR A 95 -4.01 11.92 2.21
C THR A 95 -4.53 13.34 1.98
N ASP A 96 -3.64 14.32 1.95
CA ASP A 96 -3.99 15.72 1.67
C ASP A 96 -4.63 15.87 0.27
N LEU A 97 -4.09 15.17 -0.72
CA LEU A 97 -4.61 15.18 -2.09
C LEU A 97 -6.03 14.60 -2.18
N VAL A 98 -6.33 13.46 -1.56
CA VAL A 98 -7.70 12.89 -1.60
C VAL A 98 -8.68 13.73 -0.80
N ILE A 99 -8.27 14.33 0.32
CA ILE A 99 -9.08 15.32 1.06
C ILE A 99 -9.42 16.50 0.16
N SER A 100 -8.43 17.06 -0.55
CA SER A 100 -8.65 18.19 -1.47
C SER A 100 -9.61 17.86 -2.62
N ARG A 101 -9.77 16.58 -2.94
CA ARG A 101 -10.72 16.05 -3.94
C ARG A 101 -12.11 15.75 -3.36
N GLY A 102 -12.34 16.01 -2.06
CA GLY A 102 -13.61 15.80 -1.38
C GLY A 102 -13.83 14.40 -0.82
N TYR A 103 -12.78 13.57 -0.71
CA TYR A 103 -12.87 12.23 -0.13
C TYR A 103 -12.53 12.25 1.36
N ILE A 104 -13.14 11.35 2.12
CA ILE A 104 -12.70 11.00 3.48
C ILE A 104 -11.61 9.94 3.34
N PRO A 105 -10.36 10.21 3.76
CA PRO A 105 -9.28 9.24 3.62
C PRO A 105 -9.46 8.10 4.63
N PHE A 106 -9.29 6.86 4.16
CA PHE A 106 -9.27 5.69 5.03
C PHE A 106 -8.37 4.59 4.44
N VAL A 107 -7.91 3.69 5.32
CA VAL A 107 -7.02 2.57 4.99
C VAL A 107 -7.55 1.28 5.58
N MET A 108 -7.27 0.17 4.90
CA MET A 108 -7.48 -1.17 5.45
C MET A 108 -6.13 -1.77 5.75
N ILE A 109 -5.85 -1.97 7.05
CA ILE A 109 -4.56 -2.48 7.52
C ILE A 109 -4.78 -3.84 8.15
N ARG A 110 -3.95 -4.82 7.77
CA ARG A 110 -3.96 -6.14 8.39
C ARG A 110 -3.48 -6.05 9.85
N PRO A 111 -4.05 -6.83 10.78
CA PRO A 111 -3.65 -6.80 12.19
C PRO A 111 -2.15 -7.04 12.43
N GLU A 112 -1.49 -7.78 11.54
CA GLU A 112 -0.08 -8.16 11.66
C GLU A 112 0.89 -7.07 11.11
N ASN A 113 0.36 -5.99 10.53
CA ASN A 113 1.16 -4.96 9.88
C ASN A 113 1.42 -3.75 10.80
N ASP A 114 2.18 -3.98 11.86
CA ASP A 114 2.52 -2.96 12.87
C ASP A 114 3.18 -1.71 12.29
N ALA A 115 3.96 -1.88 11.22
CA ALA A 115 4.63 -0.78 10.54
C ALA A 115 3.61 0.18 9.91
N SER A 116 2.58 -0.35 9.23
CA SER A 116 1.53 0.49 8.63
C SER A 116 0.61 1.07 9.69
N GLN A 117 0.26 0.30 10.73
CA GLN A 117 -0.52 0.81 11.86
C GLN A 117 0.18 2.03 12.49
N SER A 118 1.46 1.88 12.84
CA SER A 118 2.27 2.96 13.41
C SER A 118 2.40 4.17 12.48
N LEU A 119 2.49 3.94 11.17
CA LEU A 119 2.57 5.02 10.17
C LEU A 119 1.28 5.85 10.16
N TYR A 120 0.12 5.20 10.10
CA TYR A 120 -1.16 5.91 10.01
C TYR A 120 -1.58 6.52 11.35
N THR A 121 -1.25 5.91 12.50
CA THR A 121 -1.43 6.55 13.81
C THR A 121 -0.65 7.88 13.90
N LYS A 122 0.59 7.92 13.39
CA LYS A 122 1.38 9.18 13.34
C LYS A 122 0.77 10.25 12.44
N LEU A 123 -0.01 9.86 11.45
CA LEU A 123 -0.75 10.76 10.57
C LEU A 123 -2.12 11.16 11.14
N GLY A 124 -2.46 10.72 12.37
CA GLY A 124 -3.72 11.05 13.03
C GLY A 124 -4.91 10.18 12.63
N PHE A 125 -4.68 9.03 11.98
CA PHE A 125 -5.74 8.08 11.70
C PHE A 125 -6.08 7.27 12.95
N GLU A 126 -7.37 6.98 13.12
CA GLU A 126 -7.89 6.17 14.21
C GLU A 126 -8.57 4.91 13.68
N LYS A 127 -8.55 3.84 14.47
CA LYS A 127 -9.24 2.59 14.13
C LYS A 127 -10.74 2.76 14.39
N HIS A 128 -11.54 2.81 13.33
CA HIS A 128 -13.00 2.90 13.45
C HIS A 128 -13.71 1.54 13.47
N TYR A 129 -13.26 0.61 12.64
CA TYR A 129 -13.94 -0.68 12.44
C TYR A 129 -12.96 -1.84 12.41
N GLN A 130 -13.48 -3.03 12.75
CA GLN A 130 -12.83 -4.29 12.44
C GLN A 130 -13.49 -4.88 11.19
N THR A 131 -12.69 -5.15 10.17
CA THR A 131 -13.14 -5.73 8.90
C THR A 131 -12.63 -7.15 8.74
N VAL A 132 -13.31 -7.95 7.94
CA VAL A 132 -12.87 -9.31 7.56
C VAL A 132 -12.56 -9.37 6.07
N ARG A 133 -11.53 -10.12 5.69
CA ARG A 133 -11.28 -10.48 4.30
C ARG A 133 -11.90 -11.85 4.03
N ALA A 134 -12.90 -11.90 3.17
CA ALA A 134 -13.48 -13.16 2.70
C ALA A 134 -12.97 -13.49 1.29
N ILE A 135 -12.74 -14.77 1.01
CA ILE A 135 -12.47 -15.28 -0.33
C ILE A 135 -13.67 -16.12 -0.72
N LEU A 136 -14.45 -15.63 -1.69
CA LEU A 136 -15.58 -16.36 -2.24
C LEU A 136 -15.07 -17.28 -3.35
N ARG A 137 -15.45 -18.56 -3.27
CA ARG A 137 -15.12 -19.56 -4.29
C ARG A 137 -16.41 -20.02 -4.97
N PRO A 138 -16.41 -20.17 -6.30
CA PRO A 138 -17.51 -20.84 -7.00
C PRO A 138 -17.73 -22.25 -6.42
N HIS A 139 -18.99 -22.66 -6.31
CA HIS A 139 -19.33 -24.00 -5.85
C HIS A 139 -18.75 -25.06 -6.80
N GLY A 140 -18.01 -26.04 -6.26
CA GLY A 140 -17.42 -27.16 -7.02
C GLY A 140 -16.00 -26.93 -7.55
N GLN A 141 -15.31 -25.89 -7.11
CA GLN A 141 -13.91 -25.62 -7.47
C GLN A 141 -13.01 -25.79 -6.23
N ASP A 142 -12.52 -27.02 -6.03
CA ASP A 142 -11.59 -27.39 -4.96
C ASP A 142 -10.15 -27.19 -5.42
N ASP A 143 -9.69 -25.94 -5.54
CA ASP A 143 -8.26 -25.65 -5.69
C ASP A 143 -7.66 -25.32 -4.32
N ASP A 144 -6.79 -26.20 -3.83
CA ASP A 144 -6.07 -26.15 -2.54
C ASP A 144 -5.07 -24.98 -2.40
N THR A 145 -5.14 -23.97 -3.26
CA THR A 145 -4.19 -22.85 -3.22
C THR A 145 -4.55 -21.91 -2.07
N PRO A 146 -3.67 -21.72 -1.06
CA PRO A 146 -3.96 -20.85 0.07
C PRO A 146 -4.04 -19.40 -0.40
N GLY A 147 -5.24 -18.83 -0.34
CA GLY A 147 -5.46 -17.44 -0.73
C GLY A 147 -4.77 -16.47 0.23
N GLY A 148 -3.58 -15.97 -0.16
CA GLY A 148 -2.99 -14.69 0.21
C GLY A 148 -3.05 -14.24 1.69
N GLY A 149 -3.06 -15.16 2.64
CA GLY A 149 -2.72 -14.92 4.03
C GLY A 149 -1.22 -15.14 4.17
N ALA A 150 -0.47 -14.13 4.58
CA ALA A 150 0.92 -14.34 4.98
C ALA A 150 0.94 -15.46 6.03
N ARG A 151 1.60 -16.58 5.74
CA ARG A 151 1.86 -17.61 6.74
C ARG A 151 2.74 -16.97 7.80
N GLY A 152 2.18 -16.70 8.98
CA GLY A 152 2.99 -16.55 10.18
C GLY A 152 3.60 -17.93 10.45
N GLU A 153 4.92 -18.04 10.34
CA GLU A 153 5.65 -19.21 10.82
C GLU A 153 5.51 -19.26 12.35
N THR A 154 4.63 -20.14 12.84
CA THR A 154 4.68 -20.59 14.22
C THR A 154 5.92 -21.47 14.38
N VAL A 155 6.99 -20.89 14.89
CA VAL A 155 8.11 -21.64 15.48
C VAL A 155 7.52 -22.45 16.63
N ARG A 156 7.57 -23.78 16.53
CA ARG A 156 7.28 -24.67 17.66
C ARG A 156 8.50 -24.65 18.57
N ASP A 157 8.29 -24.19 19.79
CA ASP A 157 9.25 -24.30 20.88
C ASP A 157 9.23 -25.76 21.35
N GLU A 158 10.27 -26.53 21.02
CA GLU A 158 10.50 -27.85 21.61
C GLU A 158 11.30 -27.65 22.91
N THR A 159 10.59 -27.45 24.01
CA THR A 159 11.13 -27.78 25.33
C THR A 159 11.06 -29.29 25.50
N SER A 160 12.22 -29.95 25.33
CA SER A 160 12.40 -31.32 25.80
C SER A 160 12.88 -31.26 27.25
N ASP A 161 12.00 -31.69 28.15
CA ASP A 161 12.32 -32.08 29.52
C ASP A 161 12.75 -33.56 29.48
N GLY A 162 13.90 -33.88 30.08
CA GLY A 162 14.51 -35.22 30.10
C GLY A 162 16.03 -35.21 30.18
#